data_AF-A0A2N9DUH8-F1
#
_entry.id   AF-A0A2N9DUH8-F1
#
_cell.length_a   1.000
_cell.length_b   1.000
_cell.length_c   1.000
_cell.angle_alpha   90.00
_cell.angle_beta   90.00
_cell.angle_gamma   90.00
#
_symmetry.space_group_name_H-M   'P 1'
#
loop_
_entity.id
_entity.type
_entity.pdbx_description
1 polymer ?
#
loop_
_entity_poly.entity_id
_entity_poly.type
_entity_poly.pdbx_seq_one_letter_code
_entity_poly.pdbx_strand_id
1 'polypeptide(L)'
;MNKIQFIKALATELAQAQVRDTANTLDYYEELIDDRLEDGESELTIIASLESPRQIAARLSDERPIIRQRKTAPMTLALIIMVVVLGSPLWGSLLLTAILLIAVGYFLIWLVPALAAIFAISGIVGGGVSFFLAIIAGVRQGWLIGSMQFGLSIAMLGVGLLCAGLAWYSGCYLVKWSVSLTRWLLSKFKARDKEVA
;
A
#
# COMPACT_ATOMS: atom_id res chain seq x y z
N MET A 1 -49.53 35.90 9.87
CA MET A 1 -48.67 34.87 10.48
C MET A 1 -47.81 35.55 11.52
N ASN A 2 -47.49 34.89 12.63
CA ASN A 2 -46.54 35.42 13.63
C ASN A 2 -45.10 34.90 13.33
N LYS A 3 -44.04 35.51 13.86
CA LYS A 3 -42.61 35.15 13.66
C LYS A 3 -42.38 33.65 13.76
N ILE A 4 -42.84 33.03 14.85
CA ILE A 4 -42.68 31.59 15.12
C ILE A 4 -43.32 30.74 14.01
N GLN A 5 -44.45 31.18 13.46
CA GLN A 5 -45.15 30.46 12.38
C GLN A 5 -44.42 30.59 11.05
N PHE A 6 -43.79 31.74 10.78
CA PHE A 6 -43.01 31.98 9.58
C PHE A 6 -41.74 31.13 9.55
N ILE A 7 -40.95 31.17 10.63
CA ILE A 7 -39.71 30.38 10.79
C ILE A 7 -39.99 28.87 10.69
N LYS A 8 -41.06 28.39 11.34
CA LYS A 8 -41.46 26.98 11.24
C LYS A 8 -41.87 26.57 9.81
N ALA A 9 -42.59 27.44 9.10
CA ALA A 9 -42.96 27.21 7.71
C ALA A 9 -41.72 27.18 6.80
N LEU A 10 -40.79 28.12 6.99
CA LEU A 10 -39.53 28.19 6.25
C LEU A 10 -38.67 26.96 6.48
N ALA A 11 -38.52 26.49 7.72
CA ALA A 11 -37.79 25.27 8.02
C ALA A 11 -38.39 24.04 7.31
N THR A 12 -39.73 23.97 7.22
CA THR A 12 -40.42 22.87 6.54
C THR A 12 -40.17 22.90 5.02
N GLU A 13 -40.29 24.07 4.41
CA GLU A 13 -40.06 24.25 2.96
C GLU A 13 -38.58 24.03 2.59
N LEU A 14 -37.63 24.49 3.41
CA LEU A 14 -36.20 24.26 3.20
C LEU A 14 -35.82 22.77 3.31
N ALA A 15 -36.45 22.04 4.24
CA ALA A 15 -36.28 20.60 4.38
C ALA A 15 -36.85 19.84 3.18
N GLN A 16 -38.03 20.23 2.69
CA GLN A 16 -38.64 19.65 1.48
C GLN A 16 -37.80 19.94 0.23
N ALA A 17 -37.18 21.11 0.14
CA ALA A 17 -36.32 21.51 -0.97
C ALA A 17 -34.88 20.96 -0.89
N GLN A 18 -34.55 20.18 0.16
CA GLN A 18 -33.21 19.61 0.41
C GLN A 18 -32.07 20.64 0.37
N VAL A 19 -32.30 21.84 0.92
CA VAL A 19 -31.26 22.87 1.01
C VAL A 19 -30.20 22.40 2.03
N ARG A 20 -28.92 22.44 1.66
CA ARG A 20 -27.84 21.91 2.50
C ARG A 20 -27.55 22.78 3.72
N ASP A 21 -27.85 24.07 3.63
CA ASP A 21 -27.58 25.07 4.66
C ASP A 21 -28.85 25.61 5.34
N THR A 22 -29.72 24.70 5.78
CA THR A 22 -30.99 25.06 6.41
C THR A 22 -30.82 25.82 7.71
N ALA A 23 -29.80 25.50 8.51
CA ALA A 23 -29.59 26.09 9.83
C ALA A 23 -29.15 27.56 9.73
N ASN A 24 -28.15 27.87 8.92
CA ASN A 24 -27.69 29.26 8.75
C ASN A 24 -28.76 30.13 8.07
N THR A 25 -29.52 29.56 7.13
CA THR A 25 -30.63 30.27 6.51
C THR A 25 -31.69 30.63 7.53
N LEU A 26 -32.04 29.71 8.43
CA LEU A 26 -33.06 29.96 9.46
C LEU A 26 -32.61 31.04 10.45
N ASP A 27 -31.36 30.96 10.89
CA ASP A 27 -30.73 31.90 11.81
C ASP A 27 -30.70 33.33 11.23
N TYR A 28 -30.34 33.46 9.96
CA TYR A 28 -30.35 34.75 9.25
C TYR A 28 -31.74 35.41 9.21
N TYR A 29 -32.79 34.65 8.92
CA TYR A 29 -34.15 35.20 8.90
C TYR A 29 -34.70 35.45 10.30
N GLU A 30 -34.20 34.74 11.32
CA GLU A 30 -34.55 35.00 12.70
C GLU A 30 -33.95 36.31 13.20
N GLU A 31 -32.64 36.53 12.98
CA GLU A 31 -31.92 37.78 13.28
C GLU A 31 -32.51 38.97 12.50
N LEU A 32 -32.78 38.79 11.20
CA LEU A 32 -33.38 39.84 10.37
C LEU A 32 -34.77 40.29 10.86
N ILE A 33 -35.59 39.36 11.37
CA ILE A 33 -36.91 39.71 11.92
C ILE A 33 -36.76 40.40 13.28
N ASP A 34 -35.79 39.97 14.09
CA ASP A 34 -35.53 40.55 15.41
C ASP A 34 -34.98 41.98 15.32
N ASP A 35 -34.04 42.24 14.40
CA ASP A 35 -33.50 43.59 14.16
C ASP A 35 -34.62 44.59 13.80
N ARG A 36 -35.53 44.18 12.92
CA ARG A 36 -36.64 45.05 12.49
C ARG A 36 -37.71 45.24 13.55
N LEU A 37 -37.86 44.25 14.44
CA LEU A 37 -38.75 44.36 15.59
C LEU A 37 -38.17 45.35 16.62
N GLU A 38 -36.85 45.35 16.80
CA GLU A 38 -36.13 46.29 17.67
C GLU A 38 -36.19 47.74 17.14
N ASP A 39 -36.19 47.91 15.81
CA ASP A 39 -36.41 49.20 15.13
C ASP A 39 -37.86 49.73 15.23
N GLY A 40 -38.76 48.98 15.86
CA GLY A 40 -40.13 49.40 16.15
C GLY A 40 -41.15 49.11 15.04
N GLU A 41 -40.80 48.31 14.03
CA GLU A 41 -41.76 47.81 13.04
C GLU A 41 -42.66 46.72 13.66
N SER A 42 -43.95 46.71 13.31
CA SER A 42 -44.85 45.65 13.77
C SER A 42 -44.56 44.32 13.06
N GLU A 43 -44.61 43.19 13.78
CA GLU A 43 -44.35 41.83 13.25
C GLU A 43 -45.11 41.52 11.95
N LEU A 44 -46.34 42.02 11.83
CA LEU A 44 -47.18 41.81 10.65
C LEU A 44 -46.64 42.55 9.41
N THR A 45 -46.08 43.75 9.59
CA THR A 45 -45.47 44.54 8.51
C THR A 45 -44.19 43.88 8.03
N ILE A 46 -43.36 43.38 8.95
CA ILE A 46 -42.11 42.69 8.66
C ILE A 46 -42.39 41.44 7.82
N ILE A 47 -43.29 40.57 8.29
CA ILE A 47 -43.61 39.32 7.59
C ILE A 47 -44.29 39.57 6.23
N ALA A 48 -45.08 40.64 6.11
CA ALA A 48 -45.67 41.03 4.82
C ALA A 48 -44.64 41.62 3.83
N SER A 49 -43.54 42.18 4.33
CA SER A 49 -42.43 42.67 3.50
C SER A 49 -41.52 41.54 2.99
N LEU A 50 -41.51 40.40 3.69
CA LEU A 50 -40.73 39.23 3.32
C LEU A 50 -41.42 38.42 2.22
N GLU A 51 -40.61 37.76 1.38
CA GLU A 51 -41.10 36.77 0.42
C GLU A 51 -41.74 35.58 1.16
N SER A 52 -42.64 34.85 0.47
CA SER A 52 -43.24 33.67 1.09
C SER A 52 -42.18 32.59 1.38
N PRO A 53 -42.31 31.81 2.47
CA PRO A 53 -41.34 30.77 2.83
C PRO A 53 -41.03 29.77 1.70
N ARG A 54 -42.03 29.50 0.85
CA ARG A 54 -41.91 28.64 -0.33
C ARG A 54 -41.07 29.27 -1.45
N GLN A 55 -41.16 30.58 -1.65
CA GLN A 55 -40.34 31.30 -2.65
C GLN A 55 -38.88 31.34 -2.22
N ILE A 56 -38.63 31.59 -0.93
CA ILE A 56 -37.27 31.58 -0.35
C ILE A 56 -36.64 30.19 -0.54
N ALA A 57 -37.35 29.12 -0.18
CA ALA A 57 -36.86 27.75 -0.35
C ALA A 57 -36.60 27.39 -1.82
N ALA A 58 -37.48 27.80 -2.73
CA ALA A 58 -37.30 27.57 -4.17
C ALA A 58 -36.06 28.30 -4.71
N ARG A 59 -35.85 29.57 -4.35
CA ARG A 59 -34.69 30.35 -4.78
C ARG A 59 -33.37 29.73 -4.32
N LEU A 60 -33.27 29.39 -3.03
CA LEU A 60 -32.06 28.78 -2.47
C LEU A 60 -31.79 27.38 -3.01
N SER A 61 -32.84 26.65 -3.40
CA SER A 61 -32.69 25.32 -4.01
C SER A 61 -32.14 25.37 -5.44
N ASP A 62 -32.35 26.48 -6.15
CA ASP A 62 -31.91 26.70 -7.53
C ASP A 62 -30.50 27.31 -7.57
N GLU A 63 -30.14 28.07 -6.54
CA GLU A 63 -28.83 28.72 -6.35
C GLU A 63 -27.72 27.75 -5.90
N ARG A 64 -27.82 26.46 -6.28
CA ARG A 64 -26.80 25.46 -6.00
C ARG A 64 -25.44 25.98 -6.45
N PRO A 65 -24.43 26.08 -5.57
CA PRO A 65 -23.06 26.23 -6.05
C PRO A 65 -22.78 24.99 -6.89
N ILE A 66 -22.49 25.22 -8.17
CA ILE A 66 -22.03 24.17 -9.08
C ILE A 66 -20.65 23.77 -8.55
N ILE A 67 -20.62 22.90 -7.53
CA ILE A 67 -19.46 22.10 -7.22
C ILE A 67 -19.29 21.29 -8.50
N ARG A 68 -18.39 21.76 -9.38
CA ARG A 68 -17.97 21.05 -10.58
C ARG A 68 -17.26 19.79 -10.10
N GLN A 69 -18.02 18.81 -9.63
CA GLN A 69 -17.60 17.43 -9.61
C GLN A 69 -17.20 17.16 -11.05
N ARG A 70 -15.90 16.97 -11.26
CA ARG A 70 -15.31 16.68 -12.57
C ARG A 70 -15.90 15.34 -12.99
N LYS A 71 -17.10 15.35 -13.59
CA LYS A 71 -17.77 14.16 -14.10
C LYS A 71 -16.83 13.62 -15.17
N THR A 72 -16.13 12.55 -14.85
CA THR A 72 -15.44 11.75 -15.85
C THR A 72 -16.46 11.43 -16.93
N ALA A 73 -16.16 11.78 -18.18
CA ALA A 73 -17.09 11.59 -19.28
C ALA A 73 -17.57 10.12 -19.30
N PRO A 74 -18.84 9.86 -19.66
CA PRO A 74 -19.38 8.49 -19.68
C PRO A 74 -18.54 7.57 -20.56
N MET A 75 -17.91 8.12 -21.61
CA MET A 75 -16.97 7.40 -22.48
C MET A 75 -15.66 7.01 -21.77
N THR A 76 -15.08 7.88 -20.92
CA THR A 76 -13.88 7.52 -20.14
C THR A 76 -14.21 6.48 -19.06
N LEU A 77 -15.38 6.59 -18.44
CA LEU A 77 -15.83 5.62 -17.44
C LEU A 77 -16.14 4.26 -18.09
N ALA A 78 -16.78 4.25 -19.26
CA ALA A 78 -17.00 3.04 -20.06
C ALA A 78 -15.69 2.42 -20.57
N LEU A 79 -14.71 3.22 -20.99
CA LEU A 79 -13.37 2.73 -21.36
C LEU A 79 -12.65 2.11 -20.17
N ILE A 80 -12.71 2.74 -18.99
CA ILE A 80 -12.13 2.20 -17.76
C ILE A 80 -12.80 0.87 -17.40
N ILE A 81 -14.13 0.81 -17.41
CA ILE A 81 -14.88 -0.44 -17.15
C ILE A 81 -14.52 -1.50 -18.19
N MET A 82 -14.44 -1.14 -19.47
CA MET A 82 -14.06 -2.04 -20.55
C MET A 82 -12.64 -2.59 -20.36
N VAL A 83 -11.68 -1.75 -19.99
CA VAL A 83 -10.30 -2.18 -19.65
C VAL A 83 -10.27 -3.04 -18.39
N VAL A 84 -11.10 -2.76 -17.39
CA VAL A 84 -11.18 -3.58 -16.17
C VAL A 84 -11.84 -4.93 -16.45
N VAL A 85 -12.88 -4.98 -17.29
CA VAL A 85 -13.63 -6.21 -17.62
C VAL A 85 -12.89 -7.07 -18.63
N LEU A 86 -12.38 -6.50 -19.74
CA LEU A 86 -11.50 -7.22 -20.68
C LEU A 86 -10.13 -7.51 -20.08
N GLY A 87 -9.67 -6.66 -19.16
CA GLY A 87 -8.49 -6.91 -18.37
C GLY A 87 -8.72 -7.90 -17.24
N SER A 88 -9.96 -8.24 -16.86
CA SER A 88 -10.27 -9.14 -15.73
C SER A 88 -9.53 -10.49 -15.81
N PRO A 89 -9.42 -11.15 -16.98
CA PRO A 89 -8.58 -12.34 -17.13
C PRO A 89 -7.07 -12.02 -17.05
N LEU A 90 -6.67 -10.83 -17.51
CA LEU A 90 -5.27 -10.38 -17.56
C LEU A 90 -4.75 -9.95 -16.19
N TRP A 91 -5.53 -9.27 -15.35
CA TRP A 91 -5.13 -8.83 -14.01
C TRP A 91 -4.73 -10.01 -13.13
N GLY A 92 -5.47 -11.12 -13.21
CA GLY A 92 -5.11 -12.37 -12.52
C GLY A 92 -3.75 -12.90 -12.97
N SER A 93 -3.53 -12.98 -14.29
CA SER A 93 -2.25 -13.43 -14.84
C SER A 93 -1.08 -12.47 -14.54
N LEU A 94 -1.34 -11.16 -14.49
CA LEU A 94 -0.35 -10.13 -14.22
C LEU A 94 0.06 -10.13 -12.74
N LEU A 95 -0.92 -10.28 -11.85
CA LEU A 95 -0.68 -10.41 -10.41
C LEU A 95 0.06 -11.72 -10.10
N LEU A 96 -0.33 -12.82 -10.74
CA LEU A 96 0.39 -14.09 -10.66
C LEU A 96 1.83 -13.95 -11.15
N THR A 97 2.05 -13.28 -12.28
CA THR A 97 3.40 -13.03 -12.82
C THR A 97 4.23 -12.19 -11.84
N ALA A 98 3.65 -11.15 -11.24
CA ALA A 98 4.34 -10.35 -10.24
C ALA A 98 4.75 -11.17 -9.01
N ILE A 99 3.86 -12.05 -8.51
CA ILE A 99 4.18 -12.97 -7.40
C ILE A 99 5.31 -13.92 -7.80
N LEU A 100 5.24 -14.51 -9.00
CA LEU A 100 6.29 -15.40 -9.49
C LEU A 100 7.63 -14.67 -9.63
N LEU A 101 7.65 -13.44 -10.13
CA LEU A 101 8.88 -12.66 -10.25
C LEU A 101 9.50 -12.36 -8.88
N ILE A 102 8.70 -12.03 -7.89
CA ILE A 102 9.17 -11.84 -6.51
C ILE A 102 9.74 -13.15 -5.95
N ALA A 103 9.03 -14.27 -6.15
CA ALA A 103 9.48 -15.58 -5.71
C ALA A 103 10.81 -15.98 -6.38
N VAL A 104 10.93 -15.79 -7.70
CA VAL A 104 12.16 -16.04 -8.46
C VAL A 104 13.29 -15.15 -7.94
N GLY A 105 13.05 -13.85 -7.77
CA GLY A 105 14.04 -12.94 -7.19
C GLY A 105 14.52 -13.39 -5.82
N TYR A 106 13.61 -13.88 -4.97
CA TYR A 106 13.96 -14.45 -3.67
C TYR A 106 14.82 -15.72 -3.79
N PHE A 107 14.48 -16.63 -4.71
CA PHE A 107 15.28 -17.83 -4.96
C PHE A 107 16.69 -17.49 -5.47
N LEU A 108 16.83 -16.48 -6.34
CA LEU A 108 18.15 -16.04 -6.82
C LEU A 108 19.05 -15.56 -5.69
N ILE A 109 18.50 -14.85 -4.70
CA ILE A 109 19.27 -14.39 -3.54
C ILE A 109 19.82 -15.58 -2.74
N TRP A 110 19.04 -16.65 -2.59
CA TRP A 110 19.44 -17.89 -1.92
C TRP A 110 20.38 -18.78 -2.74
N LEU A 111 20.50 -18.53 -4.04
CA LEU A 111 21.34 -19.33 -4.92
C LEU A 111 22.83 -19.12 -4.62
N VAL A 112 23.23 -17.93 -4.19
CA VAL A 112 24.61 -17.61 -3.81
C VAL A 112 25.13 -18.47 -2.64
N PRO A 113 24.48 -18.50 -1.46
CA PRO A 113 24.91 -19.38 -0.38
C PRO A 113 24.76 -20.86 -0.74
N ALA A 114 23.75 -21.23 -1.53
CA ALA A 114 23.55 -22.62 -1.96
C ALA A 114 24.71 -23.12 -2.85
N LEU A 115 25.11 -22.36 -3.85
CA LEU A 115 26.26 -22.70 -4.69
C LEU A 115 27.55 -22.75 -3.87
N ALA A 116 27.79 -21.76 -3.01
CA ALA A 116 28.96 -21.75 -2.14
C ALA A 116 29.00 -22.99 -1.22
N ALA A 117 27.85 -23.44 -0.71
CA ALA A 117 27.75 -24.67 0.08
C ALA A 117 28.04 -25.93 -0.74
N ILE A 118 27.55 -26.01 -1.99
CA ILE A 118 27.83 -27.15 -2.88
C ILE A 118 29.34 -27.22 -3.20
N PHE A 119 29.96 -26.09 -3.54
CA PHE A 119 31.41 -26.03 -3.76
C PHE A 119 32.20 -26.37 -2.49
N ALA A 120 31.72 -25.96 -1.32
CA ALA A 120 32.32 -26.33 -0.05
C ALA A 120 32.31 -27.84 0.17
N ILE A 121 31.15 -28.48 0.02
CA ILE A 121 31.00 -29.93 0.17
C ILE A 121 31.85 -30.66 -0.86
N SER A 122 31.80 -30.24 -2.12
CA SER A 122 32.61 -30.84 -3.18
C SER A 122 34.11 -30.70 -2.93
N GLY A 123 34.57 -29.56 -2.41
CA GLY A 123 35.97 -29.33 -2.06
C GLY A 123 36.42 -30.16 -0.87
N ILE A 124 35.59 -30.26 0.17
CA ILE A 124 35.89 -31.04 1.38
C ILE A 124 35.89 -32.54 1.07
N VAL A 125 34.83 -33.04 0.42
CA VAL A 125 34.70 -34.47 0.09
C VAL A 125 35.70 -34.84 -1.00
N GLY A 126 35.76 -34.08 -2.08
CA GLY A 126 36.69 -34.33 -3.19
C GLY A 126 38.15 -34.23 -2.76
N GLY A 127 38.50 -33.21 -1.97
CA GLY A 127 39.84 -33.06 -1.40
C GLY A 127 40.18 -34.17 -0.40
N GLY A 128 39.23 -34.55 0.45
CA GLY A 128 39.40 -35.64 1.42
C GLY A 128 39.62 -37.00 0.75
N VAL A 129 38.79 -37.34 -0.25
CA VAL A 129 38.95 -38.58 -1.03
C VAL A 129 40.27 -38.56 -1.79
N SER A 130 40.60 -37.45 -2.44
CA SER A 130 41.84 -37.31 -3.20
C SER A 130 43.09 -37.45 -2.33
N PHE A 131 43.01 -37.01 -1.07
CA PHE A 131 44.09 -37.16 -0.09
C PHE A 131 44.43 -38.62 0.19
N PHE A 132 43.41 -39.47 0.39
CA PHE A 132 43.63 -40.91 0.57
C PHE A 132 44.13 -41.59 -0.71
N LEU A 133 43.60 -41.16 -1.87
CA LEU A 133 44.05 -41.67 -3.17
C LEU A 133 45.51 -41.28 -3.48
N ALA A 134 45.98 -40.13 -2.99
CA ALA A 134 47.37 -39.69 -3.18
C ALA A 134 48.38 -40.66 -2.55
N ILE A 135 48.04 -41.26 -1.40
CA ILE A 135 48.88 -42.27 -0.73
C ILE A 135 49.00 -43.53 -1.61
N ILE A 136 47.87 -43.98 -2.16
CA ILE A 136 47.82 -45.17 -3.04
C ILE A 136 48.57 -44.89 -4.35
N ALA A 137 48.39 -43.70 -4.93
CA ALA A 137 49.08 -43.28 -6.15
C ALA A 137 50.60 -43.17 -5.94
N GLY A 138 51.05 -42.68 -4.78
CA GLY A 138 52.48 -42.63 -4.43
C GLY A 138 53.14 -44.01 -4.40
N VAL A 139 52.43 -45.03 -3.92
CA VAL A 139 52.93 -46.42 -3.87
C VAL A 139 52.92 -47.09 -5.25
N ARG A 140 51.93 -46.78 -6.11
CA ARG A 140 51.75 -47.46 -7.40
C ARG A 140 52.46 -46.80 -8.59
N GLN A 141 52.49 -45.47 -8.61
CA GLN A 141 52.94 -44.67 -9.76
C GLN A 141 54.22 -43.88 -9.46
N GLY A 142 54.69 -43.91 -8.20
CA GLY A 142 55.90 -43.26 -7.73
C GLY A 142 55.62 -42.03 -6.87
N TRP A 143 56.56 -41.73 -5.98
CA TRP A 143 56.42 -40.71 -4.93
C TRP A 143 56.18 -39.29 -5.48
N LEU A 144 56.69 -38.99 -6.67
CA LEU A 144 56.53 -37.68 -7.31
C LEU A 144 55.06 -37.40 -7.68
N ILE A 145 54.33 -38.41 -8.17
CA ILE A 145 52.92 -38.27 -8.56
C ILE A 145 52.05 -38.21 -7.29
N GLY A 146 52.37 -39.02 -6.29
CA GLY A 146 51.69 -39.01 -4.99
C GLY A 146 51.78 -37.65 -4.29
N SER A 147 52.96 -37.00 -4.28
CA SER A 147 53.15 -35.70 -3.63
C SER A 147 52.45 -34.55 -4.36
N MET A 148 52.40 -34.57 -5.69
CA MET A 148 51.62 -33.60 -6.47
C MET A 148 50.12 -33.74 -6.21
N GLN A 149 49.61 -34.98 -6.18
CA GLN A 149 48.20 -35.24 -5.87
C GLN A 149 47.84 -34.88 -4.43
N PHE A 150 48.77 -35.07 -3.50
CA PHE A 150 48.63 -34.64 -2.11
C PHE A 150 48.51 -33.11 -1.99
N GLY A 151 49.37 -32.37 -2.70
CA GLY A 151 49.29 -30.91 -2.78
C GLY A 151 47.96 -30.42 -3.35
N LEU A 152 47.49 -31.05 -4.44
CA LEU A 152 46.18 -30.72 -5.04
C LEU A 152 45.01 -31.01 -4.08
N SER A 153 45.11 -32.09 -3.31
CA SER A 153 44.09 -32.47 -2.33
C SER A 153 43.98 -31.42 -1.22
N ILE A 154 45.11 -30.96 -0.67
CA ILE A 154 45.14 -29.88 0.32
C ILE A 154 44.62 -28.57 -0.26
N ALA A 155 44.98 -28.24 -1.51
CA ALA A 155 44.47 -27.06 -2.19
C ALA A 155 42.94 -27.11 -2.34
N MET A 156 42.38 -28.24 -2.77
CA MET A 156 40.92 -28.44 -2.87
C MET A 156 40.23 -28.37 -1.52
N LEU A 157 40.82 -28.94 -0.45
CA LEU A 157 40.31 -28.81 0.91
C LEU A 157 40.29 -27.35 1.35
N GLY A 158 41.37 -26.60 1.09
CA GLY A 158 41.47 -25.18 1.40
C GLY A 158 40.40 -24.34 0.69
N VAL A 159 40.20 -24.58 -0.61
CA VAL A 159 39.13 -23.94 -1.39
C VAL A 159 37.75 -24.31 -0.83
N GLY A 160 37.53 -25.58 -0.49
CA GLY A 160 36.28 -26.05 0.12
C GLY A 160 35.96 -25.34 1.44
N LEU A 161 36.97 -25.17 2.31
CA LEU A 161 36.84 -24.44 3.58
C LEU A 161 36.54 -22.95 3.37
N LEU A 162 37.18 -22.30 2.40
CA LEU A 162 36.88 -20.90 2.06
C LEU A 162 35.45 -20.75 1.53
N CYS A 163 35.00 -21.66 0.66
CA CYS A 163 33.62 -21.70 0.19
C CYS A 163 32.63 -21.96 1.34
N ALA A 164 32.98 -22.79 2.32
CA ALA A 164 32.16 -23.02 3.51
C ALA A 164 32.00 -21.74 4.34
N GLY A 165 33.09 -21.00 4.55
CA GLY A 165 33.07 -19.71 5.23
C GLY A 165 32.22 -18.67 4.48
N LEU A 166 32.34 -18.62 3.15
CA LEU A 166 31.51 -17.76 2.30
C LEU A 166 30.02 -18.11 2.38
N ALA A 167 29.67 -19.41 2.34
CA ALA A 167 28.30 -19.88 2.47
C ALA A 167 27.72 -19.52 3.84
N TRP A 168 28.50 -19.69 4.91
CA TRP A 168 28.10 -19.33 6.27
C TRP A 168 27.89 -17.82 6.43
N TYR A 169 28.84 -17.00 5.96
CA TYR A 169 28.77 -15.55 6.06
C TYR A 169 27.58 -14.99 5.27
N SER A 170 27.43 -15.42 4.01
CA SER A 170 26.30 -15.00 3.16
C SER A 170 24.96 -15.47 3.72
N GLY A 171 24.86 -16.70 4.22
CA GLY A 171 23.66 -17.21 4.89
C GLY A 171 23.30 -16.38 6.13
N CYS A 172 24.26 -16.11 7.01
CA CYS A 172 24.04 -15.27 8.20
C CYS A 172 23.62 -13.84 7.84
N TYR A 173 24.24 -13.26 6.81
CA TYR A 173 23.91 -11.91 6.34
C TYR A 173 22.47 -11.85 5.82
N LEU A 174 22.06 -12.82 5.00
CA LEU A 174 20.71 -12.90 4.46
C LEU A 174 19.66 -13.12 5.54
N VAL A 175 19.94 -13.96 6.55
CA VAL A 175 19.04 -14.16 7.69
C VAL A 175 18.91 -12.89 8.53
N LYS A 176 20.01 -12.17 8.78
CA LYS A 176 19.95 -10.88 9.49
C LYS A 176 19.13 -9.86 8.70
N TRP A 177 19.33 -9.82 7.39
CA TRP A 177 18.60 -8.92 6.50
C TRP A 177 17.11 -9.26 6.45
N SER A 178 16.74 -10.54 6.34
CA SER A 178 15.35 -10.98 6.35
C SER A 178 14.65 -10.65 7.67
N VAL A 179 15.30 -10.93 8.80
CA VAL A 179 14.77 -10.61 10.14
C VAL A 179 14.63 -9.10 10.33
N SER A 180 15.60 -8.31 9.86
CA SER A 180 15.52 -6.85 9.90
C SER A 180 14.34 -6.32 9.08
N LEU A 181 14.13 -6.88 7.89
CA LEU A 181 13.01 -6.53 7.02
C LEU A 181 11.67 -6.88 7.68
N THR A 182 11.54 -8.06 8.29
CA THR A 182 10.32 -8.46 9.01
C THR A 182 10.04 -7.54 10.20
N ARG A 183 11.06 -7.20 11.00
CA ARG A 183 10.89 -6.27 12.13
C ARG A 183 10.49 -4.87 11.65
N TRP A 184 11.10 -4.38 10.57
CA TRP A 184 10.77 -3.08 9.99
C TRP A 184 9.31 -3.05 9.50
N LEU A 185 8.87 -4.09 8.77
CA LEU A 185 7.48 -4.22 8.31
C LEU A 185 6.50 -4.24 9.50
N LEU A 186 6.76 -5.07 10.51
CA LEU A 186 5.92 -5.14 11.71
C LEU A 186 5.87 -3.80 12.48
N SER A 187 6.98 -3.06 12.52
CA SER A 187 7.01 -1.73 13.17
C SER A 187 6.12 -0.70 12.44
N LYS A 188 6.05 -0.78 11.10
CA LYS A 188 5.20 0.09 10.28
C LYS A 188 3.72 -0.24 10.46
N PHE A 189 3.36 -1.52 10.53
CA PHE A 189 1.99 -1.92 10.83
C PHE A 189 1.55 -1.49 12.24
N LYS A 190 2.42 -1.69 13.24
CA LYS A 190 2.14 -1.27 14.63
C LYS A 190 2.07 0.26 14.80
N ALA A 191 2.81 1.02 13.99
CA ALA A 191 2.71 2.48 13.98
C ALA A 191 1.38 2.96 13.36
N ARG A 192 0.90 2.30 12.30
CA ARG A 192 -0.38 2.62 11.66
C ARG A 192 -1.58 2.36 12.57
N ASP A 193 -1.54 1.29 13.35
CA ASP A 193 -2.61 0.95 14.31
C ASP A 193 -2.76 2.00 15.42
N LYS A 194 -1.68 2.71 15.76
CA LYS A 194 -1.69 3.78 16.77
C LYS A 194 -2.19 5.14 16.27
N GLU A 195 -2.21 5.37 14.95
CA GLU A 195 -2.75 6.61 14.38
C GLU A 195 -4.27 6.53 14.13
N VAL A 196 -4.84 5.32 14.16
CA VAL A 196 -6.26 5.08 13.86
C VAL A 196 -7.09 4.87 15.14
N ALA A 197 -6.43 4.67 16.29
CA ALA A 197 -7.05 4.56 17.63
C ALA A 197 -6.92 5.87 18.41
#